data_AF-A0A075FTZ6-F1
#
_entry.id   AF-A0A075FTZ6-F1
#
_cell.length_a   1.000
_cell.length_b   1.000
_cell.length_c   1.000
_cell.angle_alpha   90.00
_cell.angle_beta   90.00
_cell.angle_gamma   90.00
#
_symmetry.space_group_name_H-M   'P 1'
#
loop_
_entity.id
_entity.type
_entity.pdbx_description
1 polymer ?
#
loop_
_entity_poly.entity_id
_entity_poly.type
_entity_poly.pdbx_seq_one_letter_code
_entity_poly.pdbx_strand_id
1 'polypeptide(L)'
;MAEGVSIAMWSGPRNISTAMMYSFDNRGDCFASDEPLYAHYLSRTGIKHPDADVVMTRHETDADAVTDYLTGTIPGAAGVWYQKHMCHHILPDMGTGWLAALENCFLIRDPKEVLLSLSKITNEVSLWATGLPQQARLLEQVVEESGEVPPILDARDVLEDPRGMLGLLCERVRIPFSEEMLSWRPGPRECDGIWAEHWYDSVWASTGFSPYRARPGDLAPEHEAILSQALPLYEGMYSLRMSL
;
A
#
# COMPACT_ATOMS: atom_id res chain seq x y z
N MET A 1 -11.90 -13.71 -23.59
CA MET A 1 -11.51 -12.38 -23.07
C MET A 1 -10.43 -12.65 -22.05
N ALA A 2 -9.31 -11.92 -22.06
CA ALA A 2 -8.33 -12.10 -20.99
C ALA A 2 -9.04 -11.79 -19.65
N GLU A 3 -8.89 -12.67 -18.66
CA GLU A 3 -9.34 -12.39 -17.30
C GLU A 3 -8.61 -11.12 -16.83
N GLY A 4 -9.36 -10.20 -16.20
CA GLY A 4 -8.78 -8.97 -15.68
C GLY A 4 -7.81 -9.24 -14.52
N VAL A 5 -7.03 -8.24 -14.14
CA VAL A 5 -5.97 -8.39 -13.13
C VAL A 5 -6.32 -7.66 -11.84
N SER A 6 -6.39 -8.39 -10.72
CA SER A 6 -6.56 -7.83 -9.38
C SER A 6 -5.21 -7.73 -8.68
N ILE A 7 -4.73 -6.51 -8.49
CA ILE A 7 -3.42 -6.19 -7.89
C ILE A 7 -3.61 -5.86 -6.41
N ALA A 8 -2.99 -6.62 -5.53
CA ALA A 8 -2.89 -6.28 -4.11
C ALA A 8 -1.57 -5.57 -3.85
N MET A 9 -1.60 -4.23 -3.73
CA MET A 9 -0.41 -3.45 -3.37
C MET A 9 -0.27 -3.34 -1.86
N TRP A 10 0.63 -4.13 -1.31
CA TRP A 10 0.96 -4.21 0.11
C TRP A 10 2.00 -3.15 0.50
N SER A 11 1.66 -2.33 1.49
CA SER A 11 2.57 -1.30 2.01
C SER A 11 2.46 -1.15 3.52
N GLY A 12 3.46 -0.51 4.12
CA GLY A 12 3.31 0.16 5.42
C GLY A 12 2.76 1.58 5.25
N PRO A 13 2.39 2.27 6.35
CA PRO A 13 2.01 3.67 6.26
C PRO A 13 3.19 4.54 5.80
N ARG A 14 2.87 5.73 5.28
CA ARG A 14 3.85 6.74 4.84
C ARG A 14 4.73 6.30 3.67
N ASN A 15 4.20 5.45 2.80
CA ASN A 15 4.96 4.79 1.74
C ASN A 15 4.47 5.14 0.32
N ILE A 16 4.02 6.39 0.09
CA ILE A 16 3.43 6.88 -1.19
C ILE A 16 2.28 6.02 -1.79
N SER A 17 1.72 5.07 -1.03
CA SER A 17 0.73 4.11 -1.53
C SER A 17 -0.54 4.78 -2.05
N THR A 18 -0.97 5.91 -1.47
CA THR A 18 -2.08 6.71 -2.03
C THR A 18 -1.72 7.34 -3.38
N ALA A 19 -0.48 7.78 -3.59
CA ALA A 19 -0.06 8.29 -4.90
C ALA A 19 -0.02 7.16 -5.95
N MET A 20 0.36 5.94 -5.56
CA MET A 20 0.24 4.75 -6.41
C MET A 20 -1.23 4.43 -6.72
N MET A 21 -2.12 4.51 -5.73
CA MET A 21 -3.56 4.35 -5.95
C MET A 21 -4.10 5.36 -6.95
N TYR A 22 -3.75 6.65 -6.81
CA TYR A 22 -4.14 7.71 -7.75
C TYR A 22 -3.60 7.48 -9.15
N SER A 23 -2.36 6.97 -9.26
CA SER A 23 -1.76 6.60 -10.53
C SER A 23 -2.57 5.51 -11.26
N PHE A 24 -2.99 4.46 -10.55
CA PHE A 24 -3.83 3.40 -11.13
C PHE A 24 -5.26 3.87 -11.38
N ASP A 25 -5.89 4.59 -10.45
CA ASP A 25 -7.23 5.15 -10.60
C ASP A 25 -7.35 6.12 -11.78
N ASN A 26 -6.25 6.77 -12.18
CA ASN A 26 -6.26 7.64 -13.34
C ASN A 26 -6.26 6.89 -14.68
N ARG A 27 -6.12 5.54 -14.67
CA ARG A 27 -6.30 4.73 -15.88
C ARG A 27 -7.78 4.61 -16.20
N GLY A 28 -8.15 4.77 -17.47
CA GLY A 28 -9.54 4.56 -17.92
C GLY A 28 -10.09 3.13 -17.78
N ASP A 29 -9.27 2.14 -17.43
CA ASP A 29 -9.61 0.71 -17.33
C ASP A 29 -9.47 0.13 -15.91
N CYS A 30 -9.30 0.98 -14.89
CA CYS A 30 -9.00 0.55 -13.52
C CYS A 30 -10.12 0.90 -12.54
N PHE A 31 -10.40 -0.02 -11.62
CA PHE A 31 -11.14 0.25 -10.39
C PHE A 31 -10.14 0.27 -9.22
N ALA A 32 -10.14 1.32 -8.40
CA ALA A 32 -9.26 1.43 -7.24
C ALA A 32 -10.01 1.24 -5.92
N SER A 33 -9.40 0.57 -4.95
CA SER A 33 -9.94 0.42 -3.60
C SER A 33 -8.93 0.86 -2.55
N ASP A 34 -9.39 1.72 -1.64
CA ASP A 34 -8.57 2.28 -0.57
C ASP A 34 -8.75 1.50 0.73
N GLU A 35 -7.69 0.83 1.19
CA GLU A 35 -7.58 0.11 2.47
C GLU A 35 -8.83 -0.69 2.86
N PRO A 36 -9.27 -1.66 2.04
CA PRO A 36 -10.55 -2.35 2.23
C PRO A 36 -10.68 -3.08 3.58
N LEU A 37 -9.56 -3.45 4.21
CA LEU A 37 -9.51 -4.13 5.50
C LEU A 37 -9.44 -3.19 6.71
N TYR A 38 -9.47 -1.87 6.50
CA TYR A 38 -9.29 -0.90 7.59
C TYR A 38 -10.42 -0.96 8.63
N ALA A 39 -11.67 -1.10 8.19
CA ALA A 39 -12.81 -1.20 9.11
C ALA A 39 -12.73 -2.46 10.00
N HIS A 40 -12.35 -3.61 9.42
CA HIS A 40 -12.05 -4.82 10.18
C HIS A 40 -10.94 -4.57 11.21
N TYR A 41 -9.83 -3.98 10.78
CA TYR A 41 -8.70 -3.67 11.66
C TYR A 41 -9.10 -2.77 12.84
N LEU A 42 -9.88 -1.71 12.61
CA LEU A 42 -10.38 -0.82 13.66
C LEU A 42 -11.28 -1.58 14.64
N SER A 43 -12.22 -2.38 14.14
CA SER A 43 -13.16 -3.17 14.94
C SER A 43 -12.44 -4.17 15.85
N ARG A 44 -11.41 -4.84 15.33
CA ARG A 44 -10.65 -5.87 16.07
C ARG A 44 -9.65 -5.30 17.07
N THR A 45 -9.07 -4.14 16.79
CA THR A 45 -8.02 -3.55 17.64
C THR A 45 -8.53 -2.51 18.63
N GLY A 46 -9.65 -1.83 18.33
CA GLY A 46 -10.16 -0.72 19.12
C GLY A 46 -9.26 0.52 19.10
N ILE A 47 -8.34 0.62 18.13
CA ILE A 47 -7.45 1.77 17.99
C ILE A 47 -8.26 3.04 17.71
N LYS A 48 -7.85 4.15 18.32
CA LYS A 48 -8.60 5.41 18.28
C LYS A 48 -8.09 6.32 17.16
N HIS A 49 -8.35 5.91 15.92
CA HIS A 49 -8.12 6.76 14.77
C HIS A 49 -9.26 7.78 14.57
N PRO A 50 -9.00 8.90 13.86
CA PRO A 50 -10.06 9.82 13.44
C PRO A 50 -11.18 9.07 12.70
N ASP A 51 -12.42 9.37 13.08
CA ASP A 51 -13.65 8.81 12.50
C ASP A 51 -13.75 7.28 12.51
N ALA A 52 -13.03 6.59 13.39
CA ALA A 52 -13.05 5.12 13.45
C ALA A 52 -14.47 4.54 13.54
N ASP A 53 -15.34 5.13 14.36
CA ASP A 53 -16.74 4.71 14.48
C ASP A 53 -17.52 4.86 13.17
N VAL A 54 -17.25 5.93 12.40
CA VAL A 54 -17.88 6.16 11.09
C VAL A 54 -17.35 5.15 10.07
N VAL A 55 -16.05 4.85 10.09
CA VAL A 55 -15.43 3.84 9.21
C VAL A 55 -16.07 2.48 9.46
N MET A 56 -16.13 2.04 10.71
CA MET A 56 -16.72 0.75 11.10
C MET A 56 -18.22 0.66 10.80
N THR A 57 -18.94 1.80 10.79
CA THR A 57 -20.37 1.81 10.47
C THR A 57 -20.64 1.77 8.97
N ARG A 58 -19.76 2.35 8.15
CA ARG A 58 -19.98 2.50 6.69
C ARG A 58 -19.34 1.39 5.85
N HIS A 59 -18.40 0.64 6.41
CA HIS A 59 -17.64 -0.38 5.72
C HIS A 59 -17.78 -1.74 6.40
N GLU A 60 -17.53 -2.80 5.64
CA GLU A 60 -17.60 -4.17 6.15
C GLU A 60 -16.51 -4.42 7.20
N THR A 61 -16.88 -5.03 8.32
CA THR A 61 -15.98 -5.35 9.43
C THR A 61 -15.69 -6.84 9.56
N ASP A 62 -16.42 -7.69 8.83
CA ASP A 62 -16.09 -9.10 8.69
C ASP A 62 -14.96 -9.30 7.68
N ALA A 63 -13.84 -9.89 8.11
CA ALA A 63 -12.68 -10.12 7.27
C ALA A 63 -12.99 -11.05 6.10
N ASP A 64 -13.81 -12.09 6.32
CA ASP A 64 -14.09 -13.09 5.30
C ASP A 64 -14.97 -12.49 4.20
N ALA A 65 -15.96 -11.68 4.57
CA ALA A 65 -16.77 -10.95 3.60
C ALA A 65 -15.95 -9.95 2.77
N VAL A 66 -14.97 -9.28 3.38
CA VAL A 66 -14.06 -8.37 2.67
C VAL A 66 -13.16 -9.16 1.70
N THR A 67 -12.55 -10.27 2.13
CA THR A 67 -11.64 -11.04 1.26
C THR A 67 -12.37 -11.78 0.14
N ASP A 68 -13.59 -12.26 0.37
CA ASP A 68 -14.48 -12.79 -0.67
C ASP A 68 -14.79 -11.73 -1.73
N TYR A 69 -15.06 -10.49 -1.32
CA TYR A 69 -15.24 -9.38 -2.25
C TYR A 69 -13.95 -9.11 -3.04
N LEU A 70 -12.81 -8.99 -2.37
CA LEU A 70 -11.52 -8.64 -2.97
C LEU A 70 -10.99 -9.68 -3.97
N THR A 71 -11.42 -10.94 -3.84
CA THR A 71 -11.07 -12.04 -4.75
C THR A 71 -12.17 -12.35 -5.77
N GLY A 72 -13.28 -11.61 -5.71
CA GLY A 72 -14.43 -11.74 -6.60
C GLY A 72 -14.23 -11.08 -7.96
N THR A 73 -15.35 -10.76 -8.61
CA THR A 73 -15.34 -10.09 -9.92
C THR A 73 -14.89 -8.64 -9.79
N ILE A 74 -14.01 -8.21 -10.70
CA ILE A 74 -13.56 -6.82 -10.78
C ILE A 74 -14.77 -5.87 -10.94
N PRO A 75 -14.94 -4.88 -10.05
CA PRO A 75 -16.06 -3.94 -10.12
C PRO A 75 -16.04 -3.07 -11.38
N GLY A 76 -17.22 -2.56 -11.77
CA GLY A 76 -17.35 -1.53 -12.81
C GLY A 76 -16.99 -1.98 -14.23
N ALA A 77 -16.89 -3.29 -14.49
CA ALA A 77 -16.41 -3.86 -15.76
C ALA A 77 -14.98 -3.39 -16.14
N ALA A 78 -14.19 -2.97 -15.14
CA ALA A 78 -12.79 -2.61 -15.31
C ALA A 78 -11.94 -3.84 -15.69
N GLY A 79 -10.83 -3.60 -16.38
CA GLY A 79 -9.84 -4.64 -16.71
C GLY A 79 -8.79 -4.83 -15.63
N VAL A 80 -8.62 -3.84 -14.75
CA VAL A 80 -7.67 -3.83 -13.65
C VAL A 80 -8.38 -3.46 -12.36
N TRP A 81 -8.10 -4.16 -11.28
CA TRP A 81 -8.50 -3.78 -9.93
C TRP A 81 -7.26 -3.51 -9.08
N TYR A 82 -6.99 -2.25 -8.76
CA TYR A 82 -5.90 -1.88 -7.86
C TYR A 82 -6.41 -1.77 -6.42
N GLN A 83 -5.87 -2.61 -5.54
CA GLN A 83 -6.21 -2.62 -4.12
C GLN A 83 -5.03 -2.08 -3.30
N LYS A 84 -5.22 -0.92 -2.67
CA LYS A 84 -4.23 -0.35 -1.76
C LYS A 84 -4.38 -0.99 -0.38
N HIS A 85 -3.40 -1.77 0.03
CA HIS A 85 -3.42 -2.47 1.32
C HIS A 85 -2.35 -1.95 2.28
N MET A 86 -2.71 -1.97 3.57
CA MET A 86 -1.78 -1.78 4.68
C MET A 86 -1.50 -3.12 5.35
N CYS A 87 -0.23 -3.52 5.42
CA CYS A 87 0.15 -4.86 5.90
C CYS A 87 -0.27 -5.11 7.35
N HIS A 88 -0.32 -4.05 8.18
CA HIS A 88 -0.72 -4.15 9.58
C HIS A 88 -2.24 -4.32 9.76
N HIS A 89 -3.04 -4.19 8.71
CA HIS A 89 -4.46 -4.57 8.73
C HIS A 89 -4.65 -6.10 8.70
N ILE A 90 -3.64 -6.86 8.28
CA ILE A 90 -3.63 -8.32 8.41
C ILE A 90 -3.14 -8.70 9.80
N LEU A 91 -4.09 -8.94 10.70
CA LEU A 91 -3.82 -9.40 12.06
C LEU A 91 -3.25 -10.82 12.07
N PRO A 92 -2.48 -11.22 13.10
CA PRO A 92 -1.83 -12.53 13.14
C PRO A 92 -2.77 -13.74 13.06
N ASP A 93 -4.03 -13.58 13.45
CA ASP A 93 -5.06 -14.62 13.43
C ASP A 93 -5.86 -14.69 12.12
N MET A 94 -5.65 -13.75 11.19
CA MET A 94 -6.34 -13.74 9.91
C MET A 94 -5.76 -14.77 8.95
N GLY A 95 -6.66 -15.53 8.29
CA GLY A 95 -6.31 -16.39 7.16
C GLY A 95 -5.86 -15.56 5.96
N THR A 96 -4.82 -16.02 5.29
CA THR A 96 -4.17 -15.33 4.16
C THR A 96 -4.18 -16.16 2.86
N GLY A 97 -4.88 -17.30 2.84
CA GLY A 97 -4.94 -18.14 1.63
C GLY A 97 -5.62 -17.49 0.42
N TRP A 98 -6.37 -16.40 0.64
CA TRP A 98 -6.97 -15.60 -0.43
C TRP A 98 -5.95 -14.80 -1.24
N LEU A 99 -4.73 -14.59 -0.71
CA LEU A 99 -3.67 -13.88 -1.42
C LEU A 99 -3.28 -14.59 -2.72
N ALA A 100 -3.37 -15.93 -2.77
CA ALA A 100 -3.06 -16.72 -3.96
C ALA A 100 -3.98 -16.42 -5.17
N ALA A 101 -5.12 -15.77 -4.95
CA ALA A 101 -6.04 -15.35 -6.01
C ALA A 101 -5.72 -13.96 -6.60
N LEU A 102 -4.66 -13.29 -6.11
CA LEU A 102 -4.32 -11.91 -6.45
C LEU A 102 -2.89 -11.78 -6.97
N GLU A 103 -2.65 -10.78 -7.81
CA GLU A 103 -1.30 -10.33 -8.17
C GLU A 103 -0.73 -9.48 -7.02
N ASN A 104 -0.04 -10.13 -6.09
CA ASN A 104 0.56 -9.48 -4.93
C ASN A 104 1.78 -8.65 -5.33
N CYS A 105 1.81 -7.40 -4.88
CA CYS A 105 2.92 -6.47 -5.07
C CYS A 105 3.26 -5.79 -3.75
N PHE A 106 4.51 -5.41 -3.56
CA PHE A 106 4.99 -4.82 -2.32
C PHE A 106 5.64 -3.47 -2.58
N LEU A 107 5.25 -2.46 -1.80
CA LEU A 107 5.84 -1.13 -1.84
C LEU A 107 6.56 -0.89 -0.52
N ILE A 108 7.88 -0.73 -0.57
CA ILE A 108 8.76 -0.51 0.58
C ILE A 108 9.31 0.92 0.56
N ARG A 109 9.72 1.40 1.72
CA ARG A 109 10.39 2.69 1.88
C ARG A 109 11.38 2.59 3.02
N ASP A 110 12.46 3.34 2.88
CA ASP A 110 13.46 3.51 3.93
C ASP A 110 12.80 3.72 5.32
N PRO A 111 13.06 2.82 6.30
CA PRO A 111 12.41 2.87 7.60
C PRO A 111 12.73 4.13 8.39
N LYS A 112 13.91 4.75 8.20
CA LYS A 112 14.26 6.01 8.85
C LYS A 112 13.34 7.12 8.36
N GLU A 113 13.08 7.19 7.05
CA GLU A 113 12.14 8.18 6.51
C GLU A 113 10.70 7.95 6.98
N VAL A 114 10.27 6.69 7.08
CA VAL A 114 8.97 6.32 7.63
C VAL A 114 8.84 6.81 9.07
N LEU A 115 9.82 6.50 9.93
CA LEU A 115 9.82 6.91 11.34
C LEU A 115 9.85 8.44 11.50
N LEU A 116 10.65 9.14 10.69
CA LEU A 116 10.69 10.62 10.66
C LEU A 116 9.37 11.24 10.17
N SER A 117 8.56 10.52 9.39
CA SER A 117 7.23 10.97 8.99
C SER A 117 6.15 10.60 9.99
N LEU A 118 6.21 9.39 10.56
CA LEU A 118 5.17 8.84 11.43
C LEU A 118 5.16 9.53 12.79
N SER A 119 6.34 9.82 13.35
CA SER A 119 6.50 10.55 14.63
C SER A 119 5.96 11.98 14.62
N LYS A 120 5.66 12.56 13.45
CA LYS A 120 5.03 13.89 13.35
C LYS A 120 3.51 13.85 13.44
N ILE A 121 2.91 12.68 13.21
CA ILE A 121 1.45 12.52 13.09
C ILE A 121 0.86 11.67 14.21
N THR A 122 1.67 10.85 14.89
CA THR A 122 1.25 10.05 16.03
C THR A 122 2.38 9.87 17.03
N ASN A 123 2.01 9.73 18.30
CA ASN A 123 2.94 9.36 19.37
C ASN A 123 3.08 7.83 19.51
N GLU A 124 2.23 7.04 18.84
CA GLU A 124 2.24 5.58 18.88
C GLU A 124 3.19 4.98 17.83
N VAL A 125 4.46 5.36 17.90
CA VAL A 125 5.50 4.85 16.99
C VAL A 125 6.03 3.52 17.54
N SER A 126 5.80 2.45 16.79
CA SER A 126 6.30 1.11 17.12
C SER A 126 6.75 0.39 15.85
N LEU A 127 7.54 -0.68 16.00
CA LEU A 127 7.91 -1.53 14.87
C LEU A 127 6.66 -2.07 14.15
N TRP A 128 5.63 -2.48 14.91
CA TRP A 128 4.35 -2.93 14.37
C TRP A 128 3.66 -1.86 13.52
N ALA A 129 3.66 -0.60 14.00
CA ALA A 129 3.05 0.52 13.29
C ALA A 129 3.76 0.88 11.98
N THR A 130 5.02 0.48 11.79
CA THR A 130 5.70 0.64 10.48
C THR A 130 5.15 -0.29 9.40
N GLY A 131 4.47 -1.37 9.79
CA GLY A 131 4.00 -2.41 8.86
C GLY A 131 5.09 -3.33 8.30
N LEU A 132 6.38 -3.07 8.57
CA LEU A 132 7.50 -3.83 7.98
C LEU A 132 7.53 -5.30 8.40
N PRO A 133 7.34 -5.68 9.69
CA PRO A 133 7.29 -7.09 10.07
C PRO A 133 6.17 -7.86 9.36
N GLN A 134 5.01 -7.22 9.21
CA GLN A 134 3.86 -7.81 8.53
C GLN A 134 4.12 -7.91 7.04
N GLN A 135 4.77 -6.90 6.44
CA GLN A 135 5.15 -6.91 5.04
C GLN A 135 6.12 -8.06 4.73
N ALA A 136 7.15 -8.25 5.56
CA ALA A 136 8.09 -9.36 5.43
C ALA A 136 7.37 -10.73 5.56
N ARG A 137 6.50 -10.88 6.56
CA ARG A 137 5.70 -12.11 6.75
C ARG A 137 4.81 -12.42 5.54
N LEU A 138 4.10 -11.42 5.02
CA LEU A 138 3.23 -11.59 3.85
C LEU A 138 4.05 -11.92 2.60
N LEU A 139 5.21 -11.29 2.42
CA LEU A 139 6.12 -11.60 1.33
C LEU A 139 6.61 -13.06 1.40
N GLU A 140 7.09 -13.51 2.56
CA GLU A 140 7.54 -14.89 2.75
C GLU A 140 6.43 -15.89 2.39
N GLN A 141 5.20 -15.64 2.83
CA GLN A 141 4.07 -16.49 2.50
C GLN A 141 3.76 -16.50 1.00
N VAL A 142 3.70 -15.32 0.35
CA VAL A 142 3.45 -15.23 -1.09
C VAL A 142 4.53 -15.96 -1.88
N VAL A 143 5.79 -15.86 -1.47
CA VAL A 143 6.91 -16.58 -2.10
C VAL A 143 6.80 -18.09 -1.89
N GLU A 144 6.43 -18.54 -0.69
CA GLU A 144 6.24 -19.97 -0.39
C GLU A 144 5.10 -20.58 -1.21
N GLU A 145 3.99 -19.86 -1.37
CA GLU A 145 2.81 -20.33 -2.11
C GLU A 145 2.99 -20.29 -3.63
N SER A 146 3.59 -19.22 -4.16
CA SER A 146 3.75 -19.03 -5.62
C SER A 146 5.03 -19.63 -6.17
N GLY A 147 6.07 -19.81 -5.34
CA GLY A 147 7.42 -20.20 -5.77
C GLY A 147 8.20 -19.09 -6.48
N GLU A 148 7.64 -17.88 -6.60
CA GLU A 148 8.26 -16.74 -7.28
C GLU A 148 8.32 -15.51 -6.36
N VAL A 149 9.29 -14.64 -6.60
CA VAL A 149 9.36 -13.35 -5.91
C VAL A 149 8.37 -12.38 -6.56
N PRO A 150 7.37 -11.87 -5.81
CA PRO A 150 6.42 -10.90 -6.33
C PRO A 150 7.10 -9.56 -6.65
N PRO A 151 6.50 -8.68 -7.46
CA PRO A 151 7.00 -7.32 -7.66
C PRO A 151 7.18 -6.59 -6.32
N ILE A 152 8.40 -6.14 -6.05
CA ILE A 152 8.73 -5.28 -4.90
C ILE A 152 9.28 -3.96 -5.47
N LEU A 153 8.71 -2.83 -5.06
CA LEU A 153 9.12 -1.47 -5.45
C LEU A 153 9.62 -0.73 -4.23
N ASP A 154 10.72 0.00 -4.38
CA ASP A 154 11.08 1.03 -3.40
C ASP A 154 10.44 2.38 -3.77
N ALA A 155 9.87 3.06 -2.79
CA ALA A 155 9.25 4.35 -2.96
C ALA A 155 10.22 5.38 -3.57
N ARG A 156 11.51 5.33 -3.22
CA ARG A 156 12.52 6.21 -3.81
C ARG A 156 12.66 5.96 -5.31
N ASP A 157 12.78 4.70 -5.72
CA ASP A 157 12.92 4.33 -7.13
C ASP A 157 11.69 4.84 -7.93
N VAL A 158 10.49 4.69 -7.37
CA VAL A 158 9.25 5.22 -7.97
C VAL A 158 9.26 6.75 -8.08
N LEU A 159 9.75 7.46 -7.07
CA LEU A 159 9.77 8.93 -7.09
C LEU A 159 10.93 9.50 -7.94
N GLU A 160 11.98 8.73 -8.18
CA GLU A 160 13.12 9.11 -9.05
C GLU A 160 12.80 8.85 -10.53
N ASP A 161 12.15 7.73 -10.88
CA ASP A 161 11.65 7.45 -12.24
C ASP A 161 10.26 6.80 -12.22
N PRO A 162 9.17 7.60 -12.08
CA PRO A 162 7.81 7.07 -12.04
C PRO A 162 7.45 6.31 -13.31
N ARG A 163 7.90 6.78 -14.48
CA ARG A 163 7.59 6.16 -15.77
C ARG A 163 8.24 4.78 -15.88
N GLY A 164 9.54 4.69 -15.60
CA GLY A 164 10.27 3.43 -15.67
C GLY A 164 9.69 2.41 -14.68
N MET A 165 9.53 2.79 -13.41
CA MET A 165 9.07 1.87 -12.37
C MET A 165 7.62 1.40 -12.57
N LEU A 166 6.71 2.28 -13.00
CA LEU A 166 5.34 1.88 -13.32
C LEU A 166 5.27 1.03 -14.59
N GLY A 167 6.12 1.30 -15.58
CA GLY A 167 6.25 0.45 -16.77
C GLY A 167 6.68 -0.97 -16.41
N LEU A 168 7.70 -1.10 -15.56
CA LEU A 168 8.20 -2.38 -15.07
C LEU A 168 7.15 -3.13 -14.23
N LEU A 169 6.42 -2.42 -13.36
CA LEU A 169 5.30 -3.00 -12.62
C LEU A 169 4.21 -3.53 -13.56
N CYS A 170 3.79 -2.73 -14.55
CA CYS A 170 2.78 -3.13 -15.53
C CYS A 170 3.21 -4.38 -16.31
N GLU A 171 4.47 -4.46 -16.74
CA GLU A 171 5.02 -5.65 -17.39
C GLU A 171 4.94 -6.88 -16.48
N ARG A 172 5.36 -6.74 -15.22
CA ARG A 172 5.39 -7.87 -14.26
C ARG A 172 4.00 -8.41 -13.92
N VAL A 173 3.00 -7.54 -13.84
CA VAL A 173 1.58 -7.92 -13.62
C VAL A 173 0.81 -8.09 -14.94
N ARG A 174 1.50 -8.07 -16.08
CA ARG A 174 0.96 -8.38 -17.43
C ARG A 174 -0.20 -7.47 -17.88
N ILE A 175 -0.15 -6.19 -17.53
CA ILE A 175 -1.08 -5.17 -18.02
C ILE A 175 -0.34 -4.15 -18.90
N PRO A 176 -1.02 -3.49 -19.86
CA PRO A 176 -0.39 -2.40 -20.60
C PRO A 176 -0.15 -1.19 -19.70
N PHE A 177 1.03 -0.59 -19.81
CA PHE A 177 1.31 0.73 -19.24
C PHE A 177 0.42 1.80 -19.88
N SER A 178 -0.04 2.76 -19.08
CA SER A 178 -0.79 3.94 -19.55
C SER A 178 -0.08 5.22 -19.13
N GLU A 179 0.08 6.15 -20.07
CA GLU A 179 0.61 7.50 -19.79
C GLU A 179 -0.22 8.25 -18.73
N GLU A 180 -1.50 7.96 -18.66
CA GLU A 180 -2.42 8.57 -17.70
C GLU A 180 -2.02 8.26 -16.25
N MET A 181 -1.22 7.22 -16.03
CA MET A 181 -0.71 6.87 -14.69
C MET A 181 0.23 7.93 -14.10
N LEU A 182 0.81 8.81 -14.92
CA LEU A 182 1.86 9.74 -14.49
C LEU A 182 1.35 11.09 -14.00
N SER A 183 0.08 11.42 -14.26
CA SER A 183 -0.48 12.72 -13.91
C SER A 183 -1.95 12.63 -13.56
N TRP A 184 -2.40 13.43 -12.61
CA TRP A 184 -3.79 13.47 -12.17
C TRP A 184 -4.27 14.90 -11.93
N ARG A 185 -5.59 15.07 -11.85
CA ARG A 185 -6.19 16.29 -11.32
C ARG A 185 -6.01 16.35 -9.79
N PRO A 186 -5.71 17.53 -9.24
CA PRO A 186 -5.67 17.71 -7.79
C PRO A 186 -7.08 17.64 -7.19
N GLY A 187 -7.15 17.24 -5.92
CA GLY A 187 -8.37 17.14 -5.12
C GLY A 187 -8.76 15.71 -4.72
N PRO A 188 -9.87 15.58 -3.96
CA PRO A 188 -10.44 14.29 -3.58
C PRO A 188 -10.92 13.48 -4.78
N ARG A 189 -10.88 12.16 -4.64
CA ARG A 189 -11.33 11.18 -5.64
C ARG A 189 -12.45 10.29 -5.11
N GLU A 190 -13.20 9.69 -6.02
CA GLU A 190 -14.26 8.73 -5.66
C GLU A 190 -13.71 7.48 -4.97
N CYS A 191 -12.47 7.10 -5.27
CA CYS A 191 -11.80 5.97 -4.63
C CYS A 191 -11.25 6.27 -3.23
N ASP A 192 -11.28 7.52 -2.77
CA ASP A 192 -10.79 7.90 -1.44
C ASP A 192 -11.66 7.29 -0.34
N GLY A 193 -11.03 6.67 0.66
CA GLY A 193 -11.71 6.28 1.89
C GLY A 193 -12.16 7.50 2.69
N ILE A 194 -13.13 7.33 3.59
CA ILE A 194 -13.67 8.44 4.39
C ILE A 194 -12.62 9.12 5.27
N TRP A 195 -11.52 8.43 5.57
CA TRP A 195 -10.39 8.94 6.35
C TRP A 195 -9.46 9.87 5.55
N ALA A 196 -9.66 10.00 4.23
CA ALA A 196 -8.79 10.79 3.35
C ALA A 196 -8.62 12.24 3.81
N GLU A 197 -9.67 12.85 4.36
CA GLU A 197 -9.63 14.23 4.88
C GLU A 197 -8.59 14.45 6.00
N HIS A 198 -8.16 13.39 6.68
CA HIS A 198 -7.16 13.46 7.74
C HIS A 198 -5.72 13.23 7.24
N TRP A 199 -5.56 12.57 6.09
CA TRP A 199 -4.26 12.00 5.70
C TRP A 199 -3.81 12.39 4.28
N TYR A 200 -4.70 12.83 3.40
CA TYR A 200 -4.47 12.90 1.94
C TYR A 200 -4.21 14.32 1.41
N ASP A 201 -4.09 15.33 2.27
CA ASP A 201 -3.76 16.71 1.88
C ASP A 201 -2.62 16.81 0.85
N SER A 202 -1.56 16.02 1.04
CA SER A 202 -0.41 16.04 0.15
C SER A 202 -0.69 15.50 -1.25
N VAL A 203 -1.54 14.47 -1.39
CA VAL A 203 -1.88 13.93 -2.72
C VAL A 203 -3.00 14.73 -3.36
N TRP A 204 -3.93 15.29 -2.57
CA TRP A 204 -4.95 16.23 -3.06
C TRP A 204 -4.32 17.50 -3.62
N ALA A 205 -3.20 17.95 -3.08
CA ALA A 205 -2.46 19.10 -3.61
C ALA A 205 -1.58 18.77 -4.83
N SER A 206 -1.40 17.50 -5.18
CA SER A 206 -0.49 17.09 -6.26
C SER A 206 -1.21 16.84 -7.58
N THR A 207 -0.44 16.82 -8.66
CA THR A 207 -0.91 16.49 -10.02
C THR A 207 -0.17 15.30 -10.63
N GLY A 208 0.53 14.54 -9.80
CA GLY A 208 1.48 13.49 -10.17
C GLY A 208 2.38 13.12 -9.00
N PHE A 209 3.32 12.21 -9.23
CA PHE A 209 4.34 11.86 -8.24
C PHE A 209 5.23 13.08 -7.95
N SER A 210 5.37 13.42 -6.67
CA SER A 210 6.29 14.47 -6.25
C SER A 210 7.73 13.97 -6.36
N PRO A 211 8.69 14.74 -6.91
CA PRO A 211 10.08 14.31 -7.00
C PRO A 211 10.61 13.87 -5.64
N TYR A 212 11.45 12.83 -5.64
CA TYR A 212 12.09 12.37 -4.42
C TYR A 212 12.82 13.52 -3.71
N ARG A 213 12.59 13.61 -2.40
CA ARG A 213 13.32 14.50 -1.51
C ARG A 213 13.71 13.70 -0.29
N ALA A 214 15.01 13.50 -0.11
CA ALA A 214 15.55 12.90 1.09
C ALA A 214 15.01 13.63 2.32
N ARG A 215 14.68 12.87 3.36
CA ARG A 215 14.20 13.42 4.63
C ARG A 215 15.35 13.50 5.64
N PRO A 216 16.08 14.64 5.73
CA PRO A 216 17.12 14.78 6.73
C PRO A 216 16.51 14.89 8.13
N GLY A 217 17.24 14.44 9.13
CA GLY A 217 16.86 14.53 10.52
C GLY A 217 17.40 13.38 11.34
N ASP A 218 17.53 13.65 12.64
CA ASP A 218 17.88 12.63 13.63
C ASP A 218 16.61 12.08 14.24
N LEU A 219 16.60 10.77 14.51
CA LEU A 219 15.52 10.13 15.24
C LEU A 219 15.73 10.34 16.74
N ALA A 220 14.63 10.40 17.48
CA ALA A 220 14.69 10.28 18.93
C ALA A 220 15.29 8.91 19.31
N PRO A 221 16.01 8.77 20.44
CA PRO A 221 16.67 7.51 20.83
C PRO A 221 15.73 6.28 20.82
N GLU A 222 14.48 6.45 21.23
CA GLU A 222 13.45 5.41 21.20
C GLU A 222 13.12 4.93 19.77
N HIS A 223 13.17 5.81 18.78
CA HIS A 223 12.93 5.47 17.38
C HIS A 223 14.17 4.86 16.71
N GLU A 224 15.38 5.18 17.17
CA GLU A 224 16.61 4.51 16.69
C GLU A 224 16.62 3.00 17.03
N ALA A 225 16.07 2.63 18.19
CA ALA A 225 15.91 1.23 18.56
C ALA A 225 14.89 0.50 17.67
N ILE A 226 13.84 1.20 17.20
CA ILE A 226 12.88 0.67 16.23
C ILE A 226 13.54 0.57 14.85
N LEU A 227 14.29 1.59 14.42
CA LEU A 227 15.01 1.58 13.16
C LEU A 227 15.97 0.39 13.07
N SER A 228 16.70 0.10 14.14
CA SER A 228 17.64 -1.03 14.20
C SER A 228 16.95 -2.39 13.98
N GLN A 229 15.68 -2.53 14.37
CA GLN A 229 14.88 -3.73 14.13
C GLN A 229 14.22 -3.74 12.75
N ALA A 230 13.84 -2.56 12.25
CA ALA A 230 13.19 -2.40 10.94
C ALA A 230 14.17 -2.56 9.77
N LEU A 231 15.42 -2.14 9.94
CA LEU A 231 16.40 -2.08 8.87
C LEU A 231 16.69 -3.45 8.24
N PRO A 232 16.94 -4.54 8.99
CA PRO A 232 17.16 -5.86 8.38
C PRO A 232 15.96 -6.37 7.56
N LEU A 233 14.73 -6.07 8.01
CA LEU A 233 13.51 -6.46 7.29
C LEU A 233 13.40 -5.71 5.96
N TYR A 234 13.65 -4.39 6.01
CA TYR A 234 13.69 -3.55 4.82
C TYR A 234 14.79 -3.99 3.85
N GLU A 235 16.03 -4.20 4.33
CA GLU A 235 17.17 -4.60 3.51
C GLU A 235 16.94 -5.95 2.82
N GLY A 236 16.31 -6.90 3.51
CA GLY A 236 15.89 -8.18 2.93
C GLY A 236 14.99 -7.98 1.71
N MET A 237 13.91 -7.20 1.86
CA MET A 237 12.99 -6.89 0.75
C MET A 237 13.64 -6.03 -0.33
N TYR A 238 14.45 -5.04 0.06
CA TYR A 238 15.14 -4.13 -0.85
C TYR A 238 16.12 -4.87 -1.75
N SER A 239 16.76 -5.93 -1.26
CA SER A 239 17.65 -6.78 -2.06
C SER A 239 16.92 -7.57 -3.16
N LEU A 240 15.61 -7.79 -2.99
CA LEU A 240 14.73 -8.51 -3.92
C LEU A 240 13.92 -7.59 -4.84
N ARG A 241 14.06 -6.27 -4.66
CA ARG A 241 13.24 -5.30 -5.39
C ARG A 241 13.55 -5.30 -6.89
N MET A 242 12.55 -4.87 -7.65
CA MET A 242 12.70 -4.60 -9.07
C MET A 242 13.64 -3.42 -9.28
N SER A 243 14.51 -3.51 -10.27
CA SER A 243 15.38 -2.43 -10.70
C SER A 243 15.34 -2.28 -12.22
N LEU A 244 15.42 -1.04 -12.69
CA LEU A 244 15.60 -0.70 -14.11
C LEU A 244 16.99 -1.09 -14.63
#